data_AF-A0AAV2SDK5-F1
#
_entry.id   AF-A0AAV2SDK5-F1
#
_cell.length_a   1.000
_cell.length_b   1.000
_cell.length_c   1.000
_cell.angle_alpha   90.00
_cell.angle_beta   90.00
_cell.angle_gamma   90.00
#
_symmetry.space_group_name_H-M   'P 1'
#
loop_
_entity.id
_entity.type
_entity.pdbx_description
1 polymer ?
#
loop_
_entity_poly.entity_id
_entity_poly.type
_entity_poly.pdbx_seq_one_letter_code
_entity_poly.pdbx_strand_id
1 'polypeptide(L)'
;IGHSLGAHVVGVTGQYVTSGEIDRITGLDPAGPLFYDLPNDRILDASDASFVDIIHTNSVNQGGLIDGCYGLLWPLGHVDFYPNGGTHQPGPEEPFIRPCLLDSWSHDRSTELWVESITSREQSSVVFKSWPCTSWEDYELGLCQDCGLGCLEMGYNVQR
;
A
#
# COMPACT_ATOMS: atom_id res chain seq x y z
N ILE A 1 11.88 -2.63 -2.35
CA ILE A 1 11.01 -1.66 -1.64
C ILE A 1 11.06 -0.36 -2.41
N GLY A 2 9.92 0.20 -2.79
CA GLY A 2 9.85 1.47 -3.52
C GLY A 2 8.66 2.30 -3.05
N HIS A 3 8.89 3.58 -2.79
CA HIS A 3 7.84 4.55 -2.40
C HIS A 3 7.41 5.40 -3.59
N SER A 4 6.12 5.72 -3.68
CA SER A 4 5.59 6.61 -4.72
C SER A 4 5.93 6.09 -6.13
N LEU A 5 6.51 6.93 -6.99
CA LEU A 5 7.05 6.54 -8.30
C LEU A 5 8.08 5.40 -8.20
N GLY A 6 8.83 5.35 -7.10
CA GLY A 6 9.81 4.30 -6.83
C GLY A 6 9.19 2.90 -6.71
N ALA A 7 7.89 2.79 -6.36
CA ALA A 7 7.18 1.52 -6.36
C ALA A 7 7.15 0.90 -7.78
N HIS A 8 6.87 1.72 -8.80
CA HIS A 8 6.92 1.29 -10.20
C HIS A 8 8.36 1.03 -10.67
N VAL A 9 9.34 1.78 -10.18
CA VAL A 9 10.77 1.51 -10.49
C VAL A 9 11.17 0.10 -10.04
N VAL A 10 10.79 -0.31 -8.83
CA VAL A 10 11.13 -1.66 -8.34
C VAL A 10 10.31 -2.76 -9.03
N GLY A 11 9.05 -2.49 -9.39
CA GLY A 11 8.22 -3.41 -10.19
C GLY A 11 8.82 -3.67 -11.57
N VAL A 12 9.09 -2.58 -12.32
CA VAL A 12 9.78 -2.66 -13.60
C VAL A 12 11.14 -3.34 -13.45
N THR A 13 11.89 -3.09 -12.37
CA THR A 13 13.15 -3.81 -12.13
C THR A 13 12.94 -5.33 -12.09
N GLY A 14 11.88 -5.81 -11.44
CA GLY A 14 11.48 -7.24 -11.42
C GLY A 14 11.23 -7.81 -12.80
N GLN A 15 10.52 -7.07 -13.66
CA GLN A 15 10.21 -7.47 -15.04
C GLN A 15 11.47 -7.67 -15.91
N TYR A 16 12.54 -6.95 -15.61
CA TYR A 16 13.81 -7.03 -16.34
C TYR A 16 14.81 -8.04 -15.74
N VAL A 17 14.48 -8.71 -14.63
CA VAL A 17 15.31 -9.80 -14.10
C VAL A 17 15.20 -11.03 -15.02
N THR A 18 16.30 -11.39 -15.67
CA THR A 18 16.34 -12.50 -16.65
C THR A 18 16.89 -13.81 -16.09
N SER A 19 17.40 -13.81 -14.86
CA SER A 19 17.95 -14.99 -14.19
C SER A 19 17.69 -14.89 -12.69
N GLY A 20 17.13 -15.95 -12.12
CA GLY A 20 16.61 -15.93 -10.76
C GLY A 20 15.26 -15.20 -10.69
N GLU A 21 14.77 -14.99 -9.48
CA GLU A 21 13.50 -14.32 -9.20
C GLU A 21 13.70 -13.37 -8.01
N ILE A 22 13.06 -12.20 -8.04
CA ILE A 22 13.05 -11.32 -6.88
C ILE A 22 12.15 -11.96 -5.82
N ASP A 23 12.71 -12.20 -4.64
CA ASP A 23 12.01 -12.87 -3.55
C ASP A 23 10.85 -12.01 -2.97
N ARG A 24 11.03 -10.69 -2.89
CA ARG A 24 9.99 -9.76 -2.42
C ARG A 24 10.14 -8.36 -3.00
N ILE A 25 9.02 -7.79 -3.42
CA ILE A 25 8.85 -6.35 -3.66
C ILE A 25 7.82 -5.81 -2.67
N THR A 26 8.11 -4.63 -2.11
CA THR A 26 7.14 -3.87 -1.31
C THR A 26 6.90 -2.52 -1.97
N GLY A 27 5.65 -2.23 -2.31
CA GLY A 27 5.20 -0.93 -2.82
C GLY A 27 4.63 -0.07 -1.70
N LEU A 28 5.20 1.12 -1.49
CA LEU A 28 4.77 2.06 -0.46
C LEU A 28 4.04 3.21 -1.16
N ASP A 29 2.71 3.20 -1.07
CA ASP A 29 1.77 4.11 -1.72
C ASP A 29 2.13 4.40 -3.19
N PRO A 30 2.02 3.39 -4.10
CA PRO A 30 2.47 3.50 -5.49
C PRO A 30 1.79 4.65 -6.23
N ALA A 31 2.57 5.43 -6.99
CA ALA A 31 2.08 6.66 -7.61
C ALA A 31 0.97 6.43 -8.65
N GLY A 32 -0.15 7.13 -8.51
CA GLY A 32 -1.27 7.10 -9.46
C GLY A 32 -1.15 8.01 -10.67
N PRO A 33 -0.80 9.31 -10.54
CA PRO A 33 -0.72 10.20 -11.69
C PRO A 33 0.19 9.64 -12.80
N LEU A 34 -0.34 9.54 -14.02
CA LEU A 34 0.29 8.92 -15.21
C LEU A 34 0.30 7.38 -15.24
N PHE A 35 -0.09 6.70 -14.18
CA PHE A 35 -0.12 5.23 -14.08
C PHE A 35 -1.53 4.64 -14.17
N TYR A 36 -2.59 5.46 -14.00
CA TYR A 36 -3.97 4.98 -14.02
C TYR A 36 -4.35 4.20 -15.30
N ASP A 37 -3.90 4.64 -16.47
CA ASP A 37 -4.30 4.02 -17.75
C ASP A 37 -3.18 3.16 -18.36
N LEU A 38 -2.14 2.85 -17.57
CA LEU A 38 -1.03 2.03 -18.04
C LEU A 38 -1.31 0.53 -17.87
N PRO A 39 -0.86 -0.31 -18.82
CA PRO A 39 -0.96 -1.75 -18.69
C PRO A 39 -0.02 -2.29 -17.60
N ASN A 40 -0.36 -3.48 -17.07
CA ASN A 40 0.38 -4.11 -15.95
C ASN A 40 1.88 -4.28 -16.22
N ASP A 41 2.30 -4.49 -17.48
CA ASP A 41 3.70 -4.59 -17.90
C ASP A 41 4.48 -3.26 -17.88
N ARG A 42 3.88 -2.19 -17.33
CA ARG A 42 4.47 -0.86 -17.22
C ARG A 42 4.33 -0.27 -15.81
N ILE A 43 3.66 -0.98 -14.92
CA ILE A 43 3.41 -0.59 -13.54
C ILE A 43 3.89 -1.70 -12.61
N LEU A 44 3.75 -1.50 -11.30
CA LEU A 44 4.04 -2.55 -10.32
C LEU A 44 2.90 -3.56 -10.36
N ASP A 45 3.22 -4.84 -10.46
CA ASP A 45 2.26 -5.95 -10.53
C ASP A 45 2.74 -7.14 -9.68
N ALA A 46 1.80 -7.99 -9.26
CA ALA A 46 2.09 -9.18 -8.48
C ALA A 46 3.12 -10.12 -9.15
N SER A 47 3.19 -10.15 -10.48
CA SER A 47 4.15 -10.97 -11.23
C SER A 47 5.60 -10.47 -11.19
N ASP A 48 5.86 -9.28 -10.65
CA ASP A 48 7.21 -8.68 -10.62
C ASP A 48 8.16 -9.34 -9.61
N ALA A 49 7.64 -10.16 -8.69
CA ALA A 49 8.40 -10.90 -7.68
C ALA A 49 7.62 -12.13 -7.18
N SER A 50 8.30 -13.04 -6.47
CA SER A 50 7.65 -14.19 -5.82
C SER A 50 6.59 -13.78 -4.81
N PHE A 51 6.75 -12.58 -4.24
CA PHE A 51 5.78 -11.99 -3.34
C PHE A 51 5.82 -10.46 -3.46
N VAL A 52 4.64 -9.84 -3.54
CA VAL A 52 4.47 -8.40 -3.69
C VAL A 52 3.47 -7.92 -2.66
N ASP A 53 3.89 -7.04 -1.76
CA ASP A 53 3.02 -6.43 -0.75
C ASP A 53 2.95 -4.91 -0.91
N ILE A 54 1.75 -4.35 -0.78
CA ILE A 54 1.49 -2.93 -1.02
C ILE A 54 0.88 -2.28 0.21
N ILE A 55 1.30 -1.06 0.54
CA ILE A 55 0.66 -0.24 1.58
C ILE A 55 0.09 1.02 0.93
N HIS A 56 -1.23 1.14 0.89
CA HIS A 56 -1.96 2.30 0.37
C HIS A 56 -2.28 3.25 1.50
N THR A 57 -1.91 4.52 1.38
CA THR A 57 -2.16 5.53 2.41
C THR A 57 -2.71 6.85 1.87
N ASN A 58 -2.49 7.15 0.59
CA ASN A 58 -3.02 8.35 -0.07
C ASN A 58 -3.60 8.03 -1.46
N SER A 59 -4.50 7.05 -1.52
CA SER A 59 -4.94 6.42 -2.77
C SER A 59 -6.39 6.74 -3.18
N VAL A 60 -6.63 6.93 -4.48
CA VAL A 60 -7.97 7.00 -5.12
C VAL A 60 -8.01 6.21 -6.43
N ASN A 61 -9.21 5.80 -6.86
CA ASN A 61 -9.41 5.00 -8.09
C ASN A 61 -9.11 5.79 -9.36
N GLN A 62 -9.60 7.03 -9.44
CA GLN A 62 -9.41 7.96 -10.56
C GLN A 62 -9.47 9.37 -10.02
N GLY A 63 -9.00 10.34 -10.80
CA GLY A 63 -9.04 11.76 -10.44
C GLY A 63 -7.71 12.34 -9.97
N GLY A 64 -6.70 11.52 -9.65
CA GLY A 64 -5.29 11.93 -9.49
C GLY A 64 -5.08 13.30 -8.83
N LEU A 65 -4.36 14.20 -9.53
CA LEU A 65 -4.11 15.58 -9.07
C LEU A 65 -5.38 16.42 -8.87
N ILE A 66 -6.49 16.06 -9.54
CA ILE A 66 -7.77 16.75 -9.42
C ILE A 66 -8.32 16.50 -8.02
N ASP A 67 -8.31 15.25 -7.55
CA ASP A 67 -8.73 14.83 -6.20
C ASP A 67 -7.65 15.07 -5.14
N GLY A 68 -6.42 15.26 -5.60
CA GLY A 68 -5.27 15.66 -4.80
C GLY A 68 -4.40 14.50 -4.34
N CYS A 69 -4.87 13.25 -4.49
CA CYS A 69 -4.14 12.09 -4.01
C CYS A 69 -3.04 11.65 -4.98
N TYR A 70 -1.98 11.11 -4.42
CA TYR A 70 -0.80 10.68 -5.16
C TYR A 70 -0.78 9.18 -5.43
N GLY A 71 -1.51 8.36 -4.69
CA GLY A 71 -1.48 6.89 -4.76
C GLY A 71 -2.57 6.25 -5.65
N LEU A 72 -2.32 5.03 -6.12
CA LEU A 72 -3.29 4.14 -6.78
C LEU A 72 -4.09 3.34 -5.76
N LEU A 73 -5.43 3.29 -5.87
CA LEU A 73 -6.27 2.54 -4.93
C LEU A 73 -6.49 1.06 -5.30
N TRP A 74 -6.43 0.70 -6.58
CA TRP A 74 -6.62 -0.70 -6.96
C TRP A 74 -5.48 -1.58 -6.47
N PRO A 75 -5.76 -2.87 -6.22
CA PRO A 75 -4.74 -3.82 -5.79
C PRO A 75 -3.69 -4.01 -6.88
N LEU A 76 -2.43 -4.05 -6.48
CA LEU A 76 -1.25 -4.24 -7.35
C LEU A 76 -0.42 -5.44 -6.92
N GLY A 77 -0.58 -5.92 -5.68
CA GLY A 77 0.25 -6.98 -5.10
C GLY A 77 -0.44 -8.33 -5.01
N HIS A 78 0.27 -9.25 -4.36
CA HIS A 78 -0.34 -10.45 -3.79
C HIS A 78 -1.18 -10.09 -2.56
N VAL A 79 -0.75 -9.06 -1.82
CA VAL A 79 -1.46 -8.51 -0.66
C VAL A 79 -1.39 -7.00 -0.69
N ASP A 80 -2.54 -6.36 -0.53
CA ASP A 80 -2.68 -4.90 -0.51
C ASP A 80 -3.29 -4.46 0.83
N PHE A 81 -2.57 -3.63 1.56
CA PHE A 81 -2.96 -3.12 2.87
C PHE A 81 -3.51 -1.69 2.74
N TYR A 82 -4.67 -1.46 3.35
CA TYR A 82 -5.36 -0.17 3.33
C TYR A 82 -5.56 0.36 4.75
N PRO A 83 -4.48 0.74 5.47
CA PRO A 83 -4.60 1.35 6.79
C PRO A 83 -5.52 2.58 6.73
N ASN A 84 -6.47 2.66 7.66
CA ASN A 84 -7.46 3.75 7.71
C ASN A 84 -8.21 3.97 6.38
N GLY A 85 -8.45 2.90 5.61
CA GLY A 85 -9.14 2.94 4.32
C GLY A 85 -8.24 3.28 3.14
N GLY A 86 -6.97 3.63 3.38
CA GLY A 86 -5.94 3.82 2.36
C GLY A 86 -6.01 5.13 1.57
N THR A 87 -6.98 6.01 1.84
CA THR A 87 -7.09 7.31 1.17
C THR A 87 -6.50 8.47 1.97
N HIS A 88 -6.66 8.46 3.29
CA HIS A 88 -6.18 9.53 4.17
C HIS A 88 -5.72 8.93 5.51
N GLN A 89 -4.67 9.50 6.09
CA GLN A 89 -4.08 9.03 7.33
C GLN A 89 -4.20 10.11 8.42
N PRO A 90 -4.56 9.74 9.66
CA PRO A 90 -4.60 10.67 10.77
C PRO A 90 -3.28 11.45 10.92
N GLY A 91 -3.36 12.77 11.03
CA GLY A 91 -2.19 13.63 10.99
C GLY A 91 -2.40 15.04 11.57
N PRO A 92 -1.31 15.82 11.70
CA PRO A 92 -1.36 17.18 12.22
C PRO A 92 -2.02 18.19 11.26
N GLU A 93 -2.08 17.90 9.96
CA GLU A 93 -2.66 18.76 8.92
C GLU A 93 -4.00 18.22 8.43
N GLU A 94 -5.05 18.37 9.25
CA GLU A 94 -6.41 17.98 8.90
C GLU A 94 -7.24 19.20 8.46
N PRO A 95 -7.35 19.52 7.15
CA PRO A 95 -8.47 20.28 6.65
C PRO A 95 -9.48 19.34 5.98
N PHE A 96 -10.61 19.17 6.68
CA PHE A 96 -11.84 18.43 6.37
C PHE A 96 -12.48 18.68 4.98
N ILE A 97 -11.89 19.50 4.11
CA ILE A 97 -12.54 19.98 2.87
C ILE A 97 -12.18 19.11 1.66
N ARG A 98 -11.00 18.49 1.62
CA ARG A 98 -10.61 17.52 0.56
C ARG A 98 -9.62 16.51 1.13
N PRO A 99 -9.92 15.19 1.14
CA PRO A 99 -9.11 14.17 1.83
C PRO A 99 -7.64 14.08 1.38
N CYS A 100 -7.32 14.60 0.19
CA CYS A 100 -5.99 14.41 -0.38
C CYS A 100 -5.30 15.65 -0.91
N LEU A 101 -5.88 16.86 -0.87
CA LEU A 101 -5.34 18.00 -1.62
C LEU A 101 -3.90 18.36 -1.20
N LEU A 102 -2.92 17.90 -1.98
CA LEU A 102 -1.49 18.01 -1.70
C LEU A 102 -1.09 17.34 -0.36
N ASP A 103 -1.75 16.24 -0.03
CA ASP A 103 -1.55 15.50 1.22
C ASP A 103 -0.29 14.61 1.15
N SER A 104 0.87 15.26 1.25
CA SER A 104 2.16 14.56 1.37
C SER A 104 2.26 13.77 2.67
N TRP A 105 1.55 14.18 3.73
CA TRP A 105 1.56 13.48 5.01
C TRP A 105 1.04 12.06 4.86
N SER A 106 -0.18 11.90 4.32
CA SER A 106 -0.73 10.58 4.07
C SER A 106 0.10 9.79 3.08
N HIS A 107 0.69 10.44 2.07
CA HIS A 107 1.53 9.76 1.08
C HIS A 107 2.82 9.18 1.69
N ASP A 108 3.47 9.95 2.56
CA ASP A 108 4.71 9.56 3.25
C ASP A 108 4.44 8.56 4.39
N ARG A 109 3.22 8.54 4.93
CA ARG A 109 2.83 7.64 6.03
C ARG A 109 3.03 6.16 5.70
N SER A 110 2.94 5.76 4.43
CA SER A 110 3.23 4.37 4.01
C SER A 110 4.65 3.94 4.41
N THR A 111 5.64 4.83 4.25
CA THR A 111 7.04 4.59 4.66
C THR A 111 7.17 4.52 6.17
N GLU A 112 6.53 5.45 6.88
CA GLU A 112 6.59 5.48 8.35
C GLU A 112 5.98 4.22 8.98
N LEU A 113 4.81 3.78 8.49
CA LEU A 113 4.16 2.54 8.93
C LEU A 113 5.02 1.32 8.64
N TRP A 114 5.67 1.27 7.48
CA TRP A 114 6.59 0.18 7.14
C TRP A 114 7.79 0.15 8.09
N VAL A 115 8.41 1.30 8.39
CA VAL A 115 9.51 1.39 9.36
C VAL A 115 9.05 1.02 10.76
N GLU A 116 7.87 1.50 11.18
CA GLU A 116 7.27 1.20 12.49
C GLU A 116 6.99 -0.30 12.64
N SER A 117 6.62 -1.01 11.56
CA SER A 117 6.40 -2.46 11.57
C SER A 117 7.66 -3.27 11.90
N ILE A 118 8.85 -2.69 11.75
CA ILE A 118 10.13 -3.29 12.14
C ILE A 118 10.36 -3.09 13.65
N THR A 119 10.20 -1.85 14.12
CA THR A 119 10.64 -1.44 15.46
C THR A 119 9.60 -1.76 16.54
N SER A 120 8.31 -1.61 16.24
CA SER A 120 7.22 -1.73 17.21
C SER A 120 7.08 -3.12 17.81
N ARG A 121 7.45 -4.17 17.05
CA ARG A 121 7.42 -5.56 17.52
C ARG A 121 8.36 -5.77 18.70
N GLU A 122 9.58 -5.25 18.60
CA GLU A 122 10.59 -5.38 19.67
C GLU A 122 10.38 -4.37 20.80
N GLN A 123 10.03 -3.12 20.45
CA GLN A 123 10.00 -2.02 21.41
C GLN A 123 8.70 -1.97 22.22
N SER A 124 7.60 -2.45 21.66
CA SER A 124 6.26 -2.25 22.24
C SER A 124 5.35 -3.46 22.10
N SER A 125 5.81 -4.57 21.50
CA SER A 125 4.98 -5.75 21.18
C SER A 125 3.71 -5.42 20.37
N VAL A 126 3.70 -4.28 19.69
CA VAL A 126 2.61 -3.88 18.80
C VAL A 126 2.85 -4.53 17.44
N VAL A 127 1.78 -5.05 16.83
CA VAL A 127 1.79 -5.63 15.49
C VAL A 127 0.69 -5.01 14.66
N PHE A 128 0.97 -4.78 13.37
CA PHE A 128 -0.01 -4.25 12.42
C PHE A 128 -0.91 -5.34 11.87
N LYS A 129 -1.66 -5.99 12.75
CA LYS A 129 -2.61 -7.05 12.36
C LYS A 129 -3.63 -6.50 11.36
N SER A 130 -3.84 -7.21 10.26
CA SER A 130 -4.71 -6.83 9.16
C SER A 130 -5.74 -7.90 8.87
N TRP A 131 -6.91 -7.49 8.40
CA TRP A 131 -8.04 -8.37 8.15
C TRP A 131 -8.39 -8.36 6.66
N PRO A 132 -8.51 -9.53 6.00
CA PRO A 132 -9.00 -9.59 4.64
C PRO A 132 -10.45 -9.15 4.60
N CYS A 133 -10.79 -8.28 3.65
CA CYS A 133 -12.12 -7.71 3.56
C CYS A 133 -12.48 -7.37 2.12
N THR A 134 -13.77 -7.42 1.80
CA THR A 134 -14.30 -7.11 0.47
C THR A 134 -14.34 -5.62 0.18
N SER A 135 -14.48 -4.79 1.22
CA SER A 135 -14.49 -3.33 1.11
C SER A 135 -14.11 -2.67 2.44
N TRP A 136 -13.74 -1.39 2.40
CA TRP A 136 -13.52 -0.61 3.62
C TRP A 136 -14.80 -0.50 4.47
N GLU A 137 -15.97 -0.37 3.84
CA GLU A 137 -17.23 -0.23 4.54
C GLU A 137 -17.62 -1.51 5.31
N ASP A 138 -17.37 -2.69 4.73
CA ASP A 138 -17.55 -3.97 5.44
C ASP A 138 -16.61 -4.08 6.65
N TYR A 139 -15.39 -3.55 6.55
CA TYR A 139 -14.43 -3.50 7.65
C TYR A 139 -14.95 -2.59 8.78
N GLU A 140 -15.42 -1.38 8.46
CA GLU A 140 -15.98 -0.44 9.44
C GLU A 140 -17.24 -0.98 10.13
N LEU A 141 -18.06 -1.76 9.42
CA LEU A 141 -19.21 -2.47 9.97
C LEU A 141 -18.84 -3.70 10.82
N GLY A 142 -17.55 -4.05 10.90
CA GLY A 142 -17.05 -5.18 11.68
C GLY A 142 -17.38 -6.54 11.08
N LEU A 143 -17.62 -6.61 9.77
CA LEU A 143 -17.97 -7.85 9.06
C LEU A 143 -16.75 -8.73 8.73
N CYS A 144 -15.54 -8.19 8.84
CA CYS A 144 -14.29 -8.81 8.42
C CYS A 144 -13.44 -9.31 9.60
N GLN A 145 -14.04 -9.98 10.58
CA GLN A 145 -13.35 -10.41 11.80
C GLN A 145 -12.66 -11.79 11.69
N ASP A 146 -12.82 -12.48 10.56
CA ASP A 146 -12.22 -13.78 10.31
C ASP A 146 -11.12 -13.68 9.24
N CYS A 147 -9.97 -14.29 9.53
CA CYS A 147 -8.82 -14.34 8.63
C CYS A 147 -8.51 -15.77 8.17
N GLY A 148 -9.42 -16.73 8.40
CA GLY A 148 -9.24 -18.13 8.03
C GLY A 148 -7.95 -18.72 8.60
N LEU A 149 -6.95 -18.95 7.73
CA LEU A 149 -5.66 -19.56 8.09
C LEU A 149 -4.72 -18.64 8.89
N GLY A 150 -5.06 -17.36 9.06
CA GLY A 150 -4.32 -16.43 9.91
C GLY A 150 -4.36 -15.01 9.38
N CYS A 151 -4.46 -14.03 10.28
CA CYS A 151 -4.39 -12.62 9.90
C CYS A 151 -2.94 -12.23 9.58
N LEU A 152 -2.74 -11.49 8.50
CA LEU A 152 -1.42 -11.01 8.12
C LEU A 152 -1.01 -9.80 8.98
N GLU A 153 0.30 -9.61 9.13
CA GLU A 153 0.88 -8.39 9.70
C GLU A 153 1.31 -7.48 8.53
N MET A 154 0.79 -6.25 8.47
CA MET A 154 1.23 -5.27 7.49
C MET A 154 2.71 -4.90 7.72
N GLY A 155 3.46 -4.71 6.64
CA GLY A 155 4.83 -4.21 6.66
C GLY A 155 5.88 -5.32 6.65
N TYR A 156 6.98 -5.14 7.37
CA TYR A 156 8.17 -5.98 7.27
C TYR A 156 7.89 -7.46 7.56
N ASN A 157 7.02 -7.74 8.53
CA ASN A 157 6.73 -9.08 9.05
C ASN A 157 5.63 -9.83 8.28
N VAL A 158 5.14 -9.31 7.15
CA VAL A 158 4.12 -9.99 6.33
C VAL A 158 4.60 -11.40 5.91
N GLN A 159 3.71 -12.38 6.08
CA GLN A 159 3.96 -13.77 5.71
C GLN A 159 3.65 -13.99 4.22
N ARG A 160 4.45 -14.85 3.58
CA ARG A 160 4.44 -15.13 2.15
C ARG A 160 4.05 -16.58 1.92
#